data_AF-A0A496UR28-F1
#
_entry.id   AF-A0A496UR28-F1
#
_cell.length_a   1.000
_cell.length_b   1.000
_cell.length_c   1.000
_cell.angle_alpha   90.00
_cell.angle_beta   90.00
_cell.angle_gamma   90.00
#
_symmetry.space_group_name_H-M   'P 1'
#
loop_
_entity.id
_entity.type
_entity.pdbx_description
1 polymer ?
#
loop_
_entity_poly.entity_id
_entity_poly.type
_entity_poly.pdbx_seq_one_letter_code
_entity_poly.pdbx_strand_id
1 'polypeptide(L)' 'MQIDLDNVAYIGETSVTIRKSRRRITIPKEIVEKLRISDGDRIRWVLFNDERLCISKVKPSSASDKLGHG' A
#
# COMPACT_ATOMS: atom_id res chain seq x y z
N MET A 1 11.67 -6.12 11.88
CA MET A 1 11.90 -4.82 11.20
C MET A 1 12.28 -3.81 12.26
N GLN A 2 13.41 -3.12 12.11
CA GLN A 2 13.72 -1.96 12.94
C GLN A 2 12.98 -0.77 12.33
N ILE A 3 12.04 -0.19 13.07
CA ILE A 3 11.27 0.97 12.64
C ILE A 3 11.75 2.16 13.47
N ASP A 4 12.17 3.23 12.80
CA ASP A 4 12.41 4.51 13.44
C ASP A 4 11.07 5.21 13.69
N LEU A 5 10.66 5.28 14.95
CA LEU A 5 9.35 5.80 15.34
C LEU A 5 9.18 7.29 15.07
N ASP A 6 10.28 8.05 15.01
CA ASP A 6 10.23 9.49 14.74
C ASP A 6 9.76 9.78 13.30
N ASN A 7 9.91 8.80 12.40
CA ASN A 7 9.48 8.88 11.01
C ASN A 7 8.22 8.04 10.72
N VAL A 8 7.38 7.79 11.75
CA VAL A 8 6.15 7.00 11.61
C VAL A 8 4.92 7.85 11.86
N ALA A 9 4.04 7.89 10.86
CA ALA A 9 2.76 8.60 10.94
C ALA A 9 1.66 7.82 11.69
N TYR A 10 1.71 6.49 11.67
CA TYR A 10 0.67 5.60 12.19
C TYR A 10 1.19 4.17 12.29
N ILE A 11 0.83 3.47 13.38
CA ILE A 11 1.02 2.02 13.54
C ILE A 11 -0.33 1.42 13.94
N GLY A 12 -0.73 0.37 13.26
CA GLY A 12 -1.95 -0.37 13.55
C GLY A 12 -1.94 -1.71 12.83
N GLU A 13 -2.73 -2.64 13.34
CA GLU A 13 -2.81 -4.01 12.84
C GLU A 13 -4.23 -4.29 12.36
N THR A 14 -4.35 -5.06 11.29
CA THR A 14 -5.63 -5.60 10.83
C THR A 14 -5.47 -7.07 10.52
N SER A 15 -6.51 -7.85 10.78
CA SER A 15 -6.50 -9.28 10.46
C SER A 15 -6.87 -9.51 8.99
N VAL A 16 -6.22 -10.49 8.36
CA VAL A 16 -6.56 -10.92 7.00
C VAL A 16 -7.76 -11.87 7.05
N THR A 17 -8.76 -11.62 6.21
CA THR A 17 -9.88 -12.57 6.00
C THR A 17 -9.62 -13.38 4.74
N ILE A 18 -9.54 -14.72 4.87
CA ILE A 18 -9.38 -15.66 3.75
C ILE A 18 -10.67 -16.49 3.62
N ARG A 19 -11.34 -16.41 2.47
CA ARG A 19 -12.52 -17.22 2.13
C ARG A 19 -12.42 -17.73 0.70
N LYS A 20 -12.28 -19.05 0.53
CA LYS A 20 -12.03 -19.69 -0.77
C LYS A 20 -10.84 -19.01 -1.48
N SER A 21 -11.05 -18.42 -2.65
CA SER A 21 -10.03 -17.68 -3.41
C SER A 21 -9.90 -16.20 -3.03
N ARG A 22 -10.80 -15.65 -2.21
CA ARG A 22 -10.81 -14.24 -1.82
C ARG A 22 -9.96 -14.04 -0.57
N ARG A 23 -9.01 -13.11 -0.67
CA ARG A 23 -8.22 -12.60 0.45
C ARG A 23 -8.53 -11.12 0.58
N ARG A 24 -8.97 -10.67 1.75
CA ARG A 24 -9.31 -9.27 2.02
C ARG A 24 -8.54 -8.81 3.25
N ILE A 25 -8.04 -7.59 3.17
CA ILE A 25 -7.54 -6.83 4.30
C ILE A 25 -8.35 -5.54 4.41
N THR A 26 -8.57 -5.07 5.62
CA THR A 26 -9.15 -3.74 5.85
C THR A 26 -7.99 -2.75 5.92
N ILE A 27 -8.07 -1.64 5.18
CA ILE A 27 -7.13 -0.55 5.35
C ILE A 27 -7.62 0.32 6.52
N PRO A 28 -6.81 0.56 7.56
CA PRO A 28 -7.18 1.46 8.65
C PRO A 28 -7.62 2.84 8.18
N LYS A 29 -8.61 3.41 8.88
CA LYS A 29 -9.22 4.70 8.53
C LYS A 29 -8.17 5.81 8.42
N GLU A 30 -7.22 5.84 9.34
CA GLU A 30 -6.14 6.85 9.40
C GLU A 30 -5.28 6.84 8.14
N ILE A 31 -5.01 5.65 7.58
CA ILE A 31 -4.25 5.49 6.34
C ILE A 31 -5.10 5.95 5.14
N VAL A 32 -6.39 5.55 5.09
CA VAL A 32 -7.33 5.95 4.03
C VAL A 32 -7.45 7.47 3.95
N GLU A 33 -7.64 8.14 5.08
CA GLU A 33 -7.78 9.60 5.15
C GLU A 33 -6.47 10.31 4.78
N LYS A 34 -5.34 9.87 5.35
CA LYS A 34 -4.03 10.50 5.11
C LYS A 34 -3.56 10.36 3.66
N LEU A 35 -3.82 9.22 3.02
CA LEU A 35 -3.48 8.97 1.61
C LEU A 35 -4.62 9.34 0.63
N ARG A 36 -5.74 9.85 1.15
CA ARG A 36 -6.94 10.20 0.39
C ARG A 36 -7.35 9.08 -0.56
N ILE A 37 -7.39 7.85 -0.07
CA ILE A 37 -7.76 6.67 -0.86
C ILE A 37 -9.27 6.72 -1.12
N SER A 38 -9.65 6.58 -2.37
CA SER A 38 -11.03 6.57 -2.83
C SER A 38 -11.39 5.26 -3.51
N ASP A 39 -12.68 5.00 -3.66
CA ASP A 39 -13.16 3.84 -4.43
C ASP A 39 -12.59 3.85 -5.86
N GLY A 40 -12.07 2.70 -6.27
CA GLY A 40 -11.41 2.54 -7.58
C GLY A 40 -9.92 2.85 -7.60
N ASP A 41 -9.36 3.45 -6.54
CA ASP A 41 -7.92 3.61 -6.42
C ASP A 41 -7.21 2.25 -6.37
N ARG A 42 -6.00 2.21 -6.93
CA ARG A 42 -5.17 1.01 -6.94
C ARG A 42 -4.12 1.08 -5.84
N ILE A 43 -3.92 -0.05 -5.19
CA ILE A 43 -2.84 -0.27 -4.22
C ILE A 43 -1.82 -1.22 -4.83
N ARG A 44 -0.54 -0.84 -4.77
CA ARG A 44 0.58 -1.67 -5.19
C ARG A 44 1.10 -2.46 -4.00
N TRP A 45 1.35 -3.73 -4.24
CA TRP A 45 1.96 -4.66 -3.31
C TRP A 45 3.28 -5.12 -3.92
N VAL A 46 4.36 -5.01 -3.14
CA VAL A 46 5.69 -5.50 -3.53
C VAL A 46 6.13 -6.48 -2.45
N LEU A 47 6.26 -7.75 -2.83
CA LEU A 47 6.87 -8.78 -2.00
C LEU A 47 8.36 -8.84 -2.38
N PHE A 48 9.22 -8.57 -1.41
CA PHE A 48 10.67 -8.68 -1.58
C PHE A 48 11.10 -10.13 -1.34
N ASN A 49 12.25 -10.52 -1.91
CA ASN A 49 12.81 -11.87 -1.72
C ASN A 49 13.22 -12.16 -0.27
N ASP A 50 13.34 -11.13 0.57
CA ASP A 50 13.59 -11.24 2.01
C ASP A 50 12.31 -11.23 2.85
N GLU A 51 11.18 -11.60 2.23
CA GLU A 51 9.85 -11.75 2.84
C GLU A 51 9.23 -10.47 3.38
N ARG A 52 9.88 -9.31 3.21
CA ARG A 52 9.27 -8.02 3.52
C ARG A 52 8.18 -7.69 2.50
N LEU A 53 7.17 -6.99 2.99
CA LEU A 53 6.08 -6.49 2.17
C LEU A 53 6.06 -4.96 2.19
N CYS A 54 6.03 -4.35 1.01
CA CYS A 54 5.73 -2.92 0.88
C CYS A 54 4.37 -2.74 0.20
N ILE A 55 3.57 -1.84 0.75
CA ILE A 55 2.27 -1.45 0.24
C ILE A 55 2.29 0.05 -0.01
N SER A 56 1.86 0.48 -1.20
CA SER A 56 1.82 1.90 -1.56
C SER A 56 0.62 2.22 -2.44
N LYS A 57 0.03 3.42 -2.28
CA LYS A 57 -0.97 3.93 -3.23
C LYS A 57 -0.34 4.13 -4.61
N VAL A 58 -0.99 3.63 -5.66
CA VAL A 58 -0.57 3.91 -7.04
C VAL A 58 -1.01 5.32 -7.40
N LYS A 59 -0.06 6.18 -7.77
CA LYS A 59 -0.39 7.48 -8.36
C LYS A 59 -0.96 7.27 -9.76
N PRO A 60 -2.04 7.96 -10.14
CA PRO A 60 -2.48 7.94 -11.54
C PRO A 60 -1.31 8.41 -12.41
N SER A 61 -1.00 7.68 -13.48
CA SER A 61 0.09 8.09 -14.36
C SER A 61 -0.29 9.42 -15.00
N SER A 62 0.39 10.51 -14.64
CA SER A 62 0.50 11.62 -15.58
C SER A 62 1.16 11.07 -16.83
N ALA A 63 0.59 11.34 -18.00
CA ALA A 63 0.99 10.79 -19.30
C ALA A 63 2.42 11.18 -19.76
N SER A 64 3.26 11.69 -18.87
CA SER A 64 4.61 12.19 -19.10
C SER A 64 5.74 11.21 -18.77
N ASP A 65 5.46 10.05 -18.14
CA ASP A 65 6.50 9.04 -17.82
C ASP A 65 6.80 8.05 -18.97
N LYS A 66 6.27 8.28 -20.18
CA LYS A 66 6.50 7.41 -21.35
C LYS A 66 7.71 7.79 -22.22
N LEU A 67 8.57 8.71 -21.78
CA LEU A 67 9.82 9.05 -22.45
C LEU A 67 10.99 8.81 -21.50
N GLY A 68 11.44 7.57 -21.38
CA GLY A 68 12.61 7.24 -20.58
C GLY A 68 13.08 5.81 -20.78
N HIS A 69 14.27 5.67 -21.38
CA HIS A 69 15.03 4.46 -21.73
C HIS A 69 14.59 3.85 -23.09
N GLY A 70 15.25 4.11 -24.22
CA GLY A 70 16.69 4.40 -24.40
C GLY A 70 17.44 3.09 -24.46
#